data_AF-A0A6I6DBN7-F1
#
_entry.id   AF-A0A6I6DBN7-F1
#
_cell.length_a   1.000
_cell.length_b   1.000
_cell.length_c   1.000
_cell.angle_alpha   90.00
_cell.angle_beta   90.00
_cell.angle_gamma   90.00
#
_symmetry.space_group_name_H-M   'P 1'
#
loop_
_entity.id
_entity.type
_entity.pdbx_description
1 polymer ?
#
loop_
_entity_poly.entity_id
_entity_poly.type
_entity_poly.pdbx_seq_one_letter_code
_entity_poly.pdbx_strand_id
1 'polypeptide(L)'
;MLTISQIAKKLNITNRQVHDLINYGYLTVSKTNHYPNKGIKYLFSEYEVNNLDVHSSLAEIYEKSKKKSIGNRPICDFKKVSRTVNYYENYLEKIAYYPEHEAKLLKICFYLFHLNHYAKTLTDLSSKLYKLKNKVLNKIYNDNKNIIKTSYLIGPDKKKIWLCEDCKDNARTANITYTKYMQKELYCTKCFIQAVEKEYYSLIEFVIQIDKYKYVFHLPKSSAQKWVAIEDLPKKNRNMGRYSDRMYYYGRSISRVEEKVFPVKMIIEELNDYLND
;
A
#
# COMPACT_ATOMS: atom_id res chain seq x y z
N MET A 1 -15.97 -16.16 13.67
CA MET A 1 -14.61 -16.28 13.11
C MET A 1 -14.08 -17.66 13.43
N LEU A 2 -13.43 -18.33 12.48
CA LEU A 2 -12.95 -19.71 12.60
C LEU A 2 -11.42 -19.75 12.62
N THR A 3 -10.84 -20.72 13.31
CA THR A 3 -9.40 -21.05 13.28
C THR A 3 -9.09 -22.08 12.20
N ILE A 4 -7.81 -22.29 11.89
CA ILE A 4 -7.36 -23.36 10.97
C ILE A 4 -7.97 -24.72 11.35
N SER A 5 -7.89 -25.10 12.62
CA SER A 5 -8.42 -26.40 13.10
C SER A 5 -9.94 -26.50 13.01
N GLN A 6 -10.65 -25.39 13.24
CA GLN A 6 -12.10 -25.35 13.08
C GLN A 6 -12.51 -25.45 11.60
N ILE A 7 -11.76 -24.83 10.68
CA ILE A 7 -11.99 -24.96 9.23
C ILE A 7 -11.70 -26.38 8.77
N ALA A 8 -10.57 -26.95 9.18
CA ALA A 8 -10.18 -28.32 8.87
C ALA A 8 -11.31 -29.30 9.25
N LYS A 9 -11.83 -29.16 10.47
CA LYS A 9 -12.98 -29.95 10.94
C LYS A 9 -14.25 -29.68 10.13
N LYS A 10 -14.58 -28.41 9.87
CA LYS A 10 -15.82 -28.00 9.19
C LYS A 10 -15.88 -28.46 7.73
N LEU A 11 -14.76 -28.35 7.00
CA LEU A 11 -14.65 -28.71 5.59
C LEU A 11 -14.17 -30.17 5.38
N ASN A 12 -13.98 -30.94 6.47
CA ASN A 12 -13.43 -32.29 6.44
C ASN A 12 -12.11 -32.41 5.66
N ILE A 13 -11.18 -31.49 5.92
CA ILE A 13 -9.83 -31.44 5.33
C ILE A 13 -8.76 -31.35 6.42
N THR A 14 -7.50 -31.53 6.06
CA THR A 14 -6.37 -31.39 7.00
C THR A 14 -5.96 -29.93 7.22
N ASN A 15 -5.35 -29.63 8.36
CA ASN A 15 -4.74 -28.30 8.61
C ASN A 15 -3.73 -27.92 7.51
N ARG A 16 -3.03 -28.91 6.94
CA ARG A 16 -2.10 -28.70 5.83
C ARG A 16 -2.81 -28.21 4.57
N GLN A 17 -3.95 -28.81 4.21
CA GLN A 17 -4.76 -28.36 3.08
C GLN A 17 -5.33 -26.95 3.32
N VAL A 18 -5.70 -26.61 4.56
CA VAL A 18 -6.06 -25.22 4.91
C VAL A 18 -4.89 -24.26 4.66
N HIS A 19 -3.67 -24.64 5.06
CA HIS A 19 -2.47 -23.85 4.74
C HIS A 19 -2.22 -23.73 3.23
N ASP A 20 -2.46 -24.78 2.46
CA ASP A 20 -2.33 -24.74 1.01
C ASP A 20 -3.35 -23.76 0.39
N LEU A 21 -4.61 -23.78 0.84
CA LEU A 21 -5.63 -22.81 0.42
C LEU A 21 -5.21 -21.36 0.70
N ILE A 22 -4.57 -21.10 1.83
CA ILE A 22 -4.02 -19.78 2.16
C ILE A 22 -2.85 -19.42 1.24
N ASN A 23 -1.89 -20.34 1.08
CA ASN A 23 -0.66 -20.11 0.32
C ASN A 23 -0.92 -19.85 -1.17
N TYR A 24 -1.96 -20.47 -1.72
CA TYR A 24 -2.38 -20.28 -3.11
C TYR A 24 -3.47 -19.21 -3.27
N GLY A 25 -3.92 -18.57 -2.19
CA GLY A 25 -4.82 -17.41 -2.22
C GLY A 25 -6.31 -17.74 -2.37
N TYR A 26 -6.71 -19.00 -2.21
CA TYR A 26 -8.12 -19.42 -2.22
C TYR A 26 -8.84 -19.10 -0.90
N LEU A 27 -8.09 -18.98 0.20
CA LEU A 27 -8.64 -18.64 1.51
C LEU A 27 -7.90 -17.44 2.12
N THR A 28 -8.66 -16.39 2.41
CA THR A 28 -8.12 -15.12 2.93
C THR A 28 -8.16 -15.11 4.46
N VAL A 29 -7.03 -14.80 5.10
CA VAL A 29 -7.00 -14.57 6.54
C VAL A 29 -7.76 -13.27 6.83
N SER A 30 -8.76 -13.33 7.69
CA SER A 30 -9.58 -12.16 8.06
C SER A 30 -8.99 -11.38 9.23
N LYS A 31 -8.41 -12.08 10.22
CA LYS A 31 -7.76 -11.48 11.40
C LYS A 31 -6.60 -12.37 11.86
N THR A 32 -5.61 -11.77 12.49
CA THR A 32 -4.50 -12.49 13.14
C THR A 32 -4.49 -12.17 14.62
N ASN A 33 -4.41 -13.20 15.47
CA ASN A 33 -4.20 -13.07 16.91
C ASN A 33 -2.90 -13.78 17.28
N HIS A 34 -2.36 -13.50 18.47
CA HIS A 34 -1.19 -14.21 18.99
C HIS A 34 -1.53 -15.16 20.12
N TYR A 35 -0.78 -16.24 20.17
CA TYR A 35 -0.65 -17.05 21.38
C TYR A 35 0.34 -16.37 22.33
N PRO A 36 0.20 -16.56 23.66
CA PRO A 36 1.15 -16.04 24.65
C PRO A 36 2.63 -16.39 24.35
N ASN A 37 2.86 -17.47 23.61
CA ASN A 37 4.20 -17.98 23.26
C ASN A 37 4.68 -17.51 21.86
N LYS A 38 4.25 -16.35 21.36
CA LYS A 38 4.66 -15.76 20.06
C LYS A 38 4.26 -16.56 18.80
N GLY A 39 3.28 -17.45 18.91
CA GLY A 39 2.68 -18.15 17.77
C GLY A 39 1.60 -17.30 17.09
N ILE A 40 1.48 -17.36 15.76
CA ILE A 40 0.42 -16.65 15.02
C ILE A 40 -0.81 -17.54 14.89
N LYS A 41 -1.97 -17.01 15.28
CA LYS A 41 -3.29 -17.62 15.12
C LYS A 41 -4.05 -16.90 14.01
N TYR A 42 -4.23 -17.56 12.88
CA TYR A 42 -5.06 -17.05 11.80
C TYR A 42 -6.55 -17.30 12.09
N LEU A 43 -7.34 -16.26 11.87
CA LEU A 43 -8.79 -16.27 12.01
C LEU A 43 -9.43 -15.93 10.67
N PHE A 44 -10.51 -16.63 10.34
CA PHE A 44 -11.18 -16.57 9.05
C PHE A 44 -12.65 -16.24 9.21
N SER A 45 -13.19 -15.56 8.21
CA SER A 45 -14.62 -15.30 8.07
C SER A 45 -15.37 -16.60 7.86
N GLU A 46 -16.44 -16.82 8.63
CA GLU A 46 -17.29 -17.98 8.42
C GLU A 46 -18.03 -17.90 7.08
N TYR A 47 -18.39 -16.68 6.64
CA TYR A 47 -19.00 -16.45 5.33
C TYR A 47 -18.05 -16.84 4.19
N GLU A 48 -16.77 -16.48 4.26
CA GLU A 48 -15.80 -16.85 3.20
C GLU A 48 -15.58 -18.37 3.19
N VAL A 49 -15.48 -18.99 4.36
CA VAL A 49 -15.33 -20.44 4.48
C VAL A 49 -16.55 -21.19 3.92
N ASN A 50 -17.77 -20.67 4.13
CA ASN A 50 -18.99 -21.29 3.62
C ASN A 50 -19.15 -21.17 2.10
N ASN A 51 -18.58 -20.13 1.48
CA ASN A 51 -18.65 -19.91 0.04
C ASN A 51 -17.43 -20.47 -0.72
N LEU A 52 -16.52 -21.16 -0.02
CA LEU A 52 -15.32 -21.73 -0.63
C LEU A 52 -15.64 -23.06 -1.31
N ASP A 53 -15.41 -23.14 -2.63
CA ASP A 53 -15.35 -24.41 -3.35
C ASP A 53 -14.02 -25.12 -3.02
N VAL A 54 -14.02 -25.80 -1.88
CA VAL A 54 -12.83 -26.45 -1.32
C VAL A 54 -12.28 -27.55 -2.22
N HIS A 55 -13.15 -28.32 -2.88
CA HIS A 55 -12.74 -29.47 -3.68
C HIS A 55 -12.08 -29.03 -4.99
N SER A 56 -12.70 -28.09 -5.70
CA SER A 56 -12.12 -27.51 -6.93
C SER A 56 -10.79 -26.81 -6.63
N SER A 57 -10.74 -26.00 -5.56
CA SER A 57 -9.53 -25.29 -5.13
C SER A 57 -8.37 -26.24 -4.82
N LEU A 58 -8.63 -27.33 -4.10
CA LEU A 58 -7.59 -28.31 -3.76
C LEU A 58 -7.13 -29.12 -4.97
N ALA A 59 -8.03 -29.43 -5.92
CA ALA A 59 -7.67 -30.09 -7.18
C ALA A 59 -6.72 -29.21 -8.00
N GLU A 60 -7.02 -27.92 -8.15
CA GLU A 60 -6.14 -26.97 -8.84
C GLU A 60 -4.78 -26.84 -8.15
N ILE A 61 -4.74 -26.78 -6.82
CA ILE A 61 -3.49 -26.74 -6.04
C ILE A 61 -2.66 -27.99 -6.34
N TYR A 62 -3.29 -29.16 -6.34
CA TYR A 62 -2.63 -30.43 -6.61
C TYR A 62 -2.01 -30.46 -8.01
N GLU A 63 -2.75 -30.03 -9.05
CA GLU A 63 -2.24 -29.93 -10.41
C GLU A 63 -1.09 -28.92 -10.55
N LYS A 64 -1.23 -27.74 -9.95
CA LYS A 64 -0.19 -26.70 -9.94
C LYS A 64 1.07 -27.19 -9.21
N SER A 65 0.90 -28.01 -8.17
CA SER A 65 2.01 -28.59 -7.42
C SER A 65 2.75 -29.70 -8.18
N LYS A 66 2.08 -30.40 -9.10
CA LYS A 66 2.69 -31.39 -10.01
C LYS A 66 3.49 -30.75 -11.15
N LYS A 67 2.99 -29.65 -11.71
CA LYS A 67 3.63 -28.95 -12.86
C LYS A 67 4.87 -28.14 -12.46
N LYS A 68 5.03 -27.80 -11.19
CA LYS A 68 6.19 -27.06 -10.69
C LYS A 68 7.27 -28.01 -10.18
N SER A 69 8.45 -27.96 -10.79
CA SER A 69 9.67 -28.52 -10.19
C SER A 69 9.86 -27.93 -8.77
N ILE A 70 10.50 -28.72 -7.92
CA ILE A 70 10.65 -28.57 -6.45
C ILE A 70 11.09 -27.15 -5.99
N GLY A 71 11.55 -26.26 -6.87
CA GLY A 71 12.00 -24.90 -6.56
C GLY A 71 10.96 -23.77 -6.58
N ASN A 72 9.73 -23.96 -7.10
CA ASN A 72 8.80 -22.83 -7.39
C ASN A 72 7.46 -22.87 -6.64
N ARG A 73 7.36 -23.61 -5.53
CA ARG A 73 6.23 -23.40 -4.60
C ARG A 73 6.27 -21.95 -4.12
N PRO A 74 5.15 -21.21 -4.06
CA PRO A 74 5.11 -19.95 -3.33
C PRO A 74 5.38 -20.28 -1.85
N ILE A 75 6.65 -20.29 -1.47
CA ILE A 75 7.04 -20.42 -0.08
C ILE A 75 6.70 -19.07 0.53
N CYS A 76 5.48 -18.96 1.03
CA CYS A 76 5.21 -18.06 2.13
C CYS A 76 6.07 -18.59 3.28
N ASP A 77 7.29 -18.07 3.39
CA ASP A 77 8.24 -18.51 4.41
C ASP A 77 7.65 -18.11 5.76
N PHE A 78 6.96 -19.06 6.39
CA PHE A 78 6.25 -18.85 7.64
C PHE A 78 7.18 -18.26 8.71
N LYS A 79 8.49 -18.57 8.65
CA LYS A 79 9.49 -17.95 9.52
C LYS A 79 9.67 -16.47 9.21
N LYS A 80 9.66 -16.05 7.94
CA LYS A 80 9.69 -14.63 7.57
C LYS A 80 8.41 -13.91 8.00
N VAL A 81 7.24 -14.51 7.75
CA VAL A 81 5.95 -13.94 8.20
C VAL A 81 5.93 -13.79 9.73
N SER A 82 6.31 -14.83 10.47
CA SER A 82 6.40 -14.80 11.93
C SER A 82 7.39 -13.75 12.44
N ARG A 83 8.59 -13.65 11.84
CA ARG A 83 9.55 -12.59 12.20
C ARG A 83 8.99 -11.20 11.96
N THR A 84 8.31 -11.00 10.86
CA THR A 84 7.70 -9.72 10.52
C THR A 84 6.55 -9.35 11.44
N VAL A 85 5.65 -10.29 11.74
CA VAL A 85 4.60 -10.10 12.73
C VAL A 85 5.23 -9.67 14.05
N ASN A 86 6.16 -10.46 14.58
CA ASN A 86 6.80 -10.17 15.87
C ASN A 86 7.47 -8.78 15.85
N TYR A 87 8.05 -8.39 14.72
CA TYR A 87 8.65 -7.07 14.56
C TYR A 87 7.63 -5.93 14.68
N TYR A 88 6.44 -6.10 14.09
CA TYR A 88 5.36 -5.12 14.15
C TYR A 88 4.60 -5.13 15.48
N GLU A 89 4.48 -6.28 16.14
CA GLU A 89 3.99 -6.31 17.52
C GLU A 89 4.92 -5.57 18.47
N ASN A 90 6.23 -5.81 18.36
CA ASN A 90 7.22 -5.04 19.13
C ASN A 90 7.11 -3.53 18.85
N TYR A 91 6.69 -3.13 17.65
CA TYR A 91 6.38 -1.72 17.36
C TYR A 91 5.14 -1.26 18.13
N LEU A 92 4.03 -2.00 18.02
CA LEU A 92 2.77 -1.67 18.71
C LEU A 92 2.93 -1.63 20.24
N GLU A 93 3.71 -2.55 20.81
CA GLU A 93 4.07 -2.54 22.23
C GLU A 93 4.91 -1.32 22.58
N LYS A 94 5.90 -0.97 21.75
CA LYS A 94 6.76 0.21 22.00
C LYS A 94 5.99 1.51 21.96
N ILE A 95 5.05 1.67 21.02
CA ILE A 95 4.25 2.90 20.94
C ILE A 95 3.24 3.01 22.07
N ALA A 96 2.85 1.90 22.71
CA ALA A 96 1.94 1.91 23.86
C ALA A 96 2.52 2.63 25.09
N TYR A 97 3.84 2.86 25.13
CA TYR A 97 4.50 3.64 26.19
C TYR A 97 4.50 5.17 25.92
N TYR A 98 4.01 5.62 24.76
CA TYR A 98 3.84 7.05 24.46
C TYR A 98 2.53 7.56 25.06
N PRO A 99 2.35 8.90 25.21
CA PRO A 99 1.07 9.48 25.58
C PRO A 99 -0.07 8.95 24.72
N GLU A 100 -1.24 8.70 25.30
CA GLU A 100 -2.36 7.99 24.66
C GLU A 100 -2.70 8.53 23.25
N HIS A 101 -2.76 9.86 23.12
CA HIS A 101 -3.03 10.53 21.86
C HIS A 101 -1.94 10.26 20.79
N GLU A 102 -0.67 10.28 21.16
CA GLU A 102 0.45 9.99 20.26
C GLU A 102 0.52 8.51 19.89
N ALA A 103 0.31 7.63 20.87
CA ALA A 103 0.24 6.18 20.66
C ALA A 103 -0.88 5.84 19.67
N LYS A 104 -2.06 6.44 19.84
CA LYS A 104 -3.19 6.31 18.91
C LYS A 104 -2.81 6.80 17.52
N LEU A 105 -2.24 8.00 17.38
CA LEU A 105 -1.82 8.54 16.07
C LEU A 105 -0.80 7.63 15.37
N LEU A 106 0.20 7.13 16.10
CA LEU A 106 1.23 6.22 15.58
C LEU A 106 0.64 4.87 15.14
N LYS A 107 -0.33 4.34 15.87
CA LYS A 107 -1.07 3.11 15.50
C LYS A 107 -1.86 3.32 14.21
N ILE A 108 -2.57 4.44 14.08
CA ILE A 108 -3.35 4.75 12.87
C ILE A 108 -2.44 4.99 11.67
N CYS A 109 -1.32 5.72 11.84
CA CYS A 109 -0.34 5.90 10.77
C CYS A 109 0.24 4.56 10.29
N PHE A 110 0.46 3.62 11.21
CA PHE A 110 0.90 2.27 10.89
C PHE A 110 -0.12 1.51 10.03
N TYR A 111 -1.40 1.51 10.39
CA TYR A 111 -2.44 0.86 9.57
C TYR A 111 -2.66 1.57 8.23
N LEU A 112 -2.62 2.90 8.22
CA LEU A 112 -2.76 3.69 7.00
C LEU A 112 -1.63 3.43 6.00
N PHE A 113 -0.43 3.16 6.50
CA PHE A 113 0.68 2.71 5.68
C PHE A 113 0.37 1.40 4.95
N HIS A 114 -0.09 0.38 5.67
CA HIS A 114 -0.45 -0.91 5.07
C HIS A 114 -1.63 -0.76 4.09
N LEU A 115 -2.61 0.10 4.40
CA LEU A 115 -3.71 0.42 3.50
C LEU A 115 -3.22 0.96 2.15
N ASN A 116 -2.25 1.87 2.15
CA ASN A 116 -1.71 2.47 0.92
C ASN A 116 -1.01 1.43 0.03
N HIS A 117 -0.39 0.40 0.62
CA HIS A 117 0.14 -0.72 -0.14
C HIS A 117 -1.00 -1.49 -0.83
N TYR A 118 -2.01 -1.92 -0.07
CA TYR A 118 -3.14 -2.69 -0.62
C TYR A 118 -3.91 -1.93 -1.69
N ALA A 119 -4.04 -0.60 -1.56
CA ALA A 119 -4.67 0.24 -2.57
C ALA A 119 -3.97 0.22 -3.93
N LYS A 120 -2.66 -0.08 -3.97
CA LYS A 120 -1.87 -0.19 -5.21
C LYS A 120 -1.91 -1.58 -5.82
N THR A 121 -2.07 -2.62 -5.00
CA THR A 121 -1.99 -4.02 -5.46
C THR A 121 -3.34 -4.65 -5.75
N LEU A 122 -4.41 -4.22 -5.05
CA LEU A 122 -5.76 -4.75 -5.21
C LEU A 122 -6.58 -3.77 -6.05
N THR A 123 -6.55 -3.93 -7.38
CA THR A 123 -7.22 -3.02 -8.33
C THR A 123 -8.72 -2.88 -8.03
N ASP A 124 -9.39 -3.97 -7.70
CA ASP A 124 -10.85 -3.99 -7.49
C ASP A 124 -11.28 -3.25 -6.22
N LEU A 125 -10.40 -3.20 -5.21
CA LEU A 125 -10.64 -2.49 -3.96
C LEU A 125 -9.99 -1.10 -3.93
N SER A 126 -9.13 -0.78 -4.89
CA SER A 126 -8.28 0.41 -4.92
C SER A 126 -9.05 1.70 -4.65
N SER A 127 -10.15 1.91 -5.38
CA SER A 127 -11.02 3.10 -5.21
C SER A 127 -11.59 3.22 -3.80
N LYS A 128 -12.03 2.11 -3.20
CA LYS A 128 -12.59 2.07 -1.84
C LYS A 128 -11.52 2.35 -0.79
N LEU A 129 -10.33 1.77 -0.96
CA LEU A 129 -9.19 1.97 -0.05
C LEU A 129 -8.65 3.40 -0.13
N TYR A 130 -8.56 4.01 -1.32
CA TYR A 130 -8.16 5.42 -1.45
C TYR A 130 -9.18 6.39 -0.85
N LYS A 131 -10.49 6.08 -0.95
CA LYS A 131 -11.52 6.85 -0.24
C LYS A 131 -11.36 6.78 1.28
N LEU A 132 -11.08 5.59 1.82
CA LEU A 132 -10.81 5.41 3.25
C LEU A 132 -9.55 6.18 3.68
N LYS A 133 -8.45 6.06 2.91
CA LYS A 133 -7.21 6.81 3.13
C LYS A 133 -7.46 8.31 3.23
N ASN A 134 -8.26 8.86 2.30
CA ASN A 134 -8.60 10.29 2.28
C ASN A 134 -9.35 10.71 3.55
N LYS A 135 -10.39 9.96 3.95
CA LYS A 135 -11.14 10.23 5.18
C LYS A 135 -10.25 10.22 6.43
N VAL A 136 -9.40 9.19 6.57
CA VAL A 136 -8.49 9.06 7.72
C VAL A 136 -7.49 10.21 7.76
N LEU A 137 -6.87 10.56 6.63
CA LEU A 137 -5.93 11.69 6.58
C LEU A 137 -6.61 13.03 6.88
N ASN A 138 -7.86 13.23 6.45
CA ASN A 138 -8.62 14.42 6.81
C ASN A 138 -8.83 14.51 8.32
N LYS A 139 -9.26 13.43 8.98
CA LYS A 139 -9.40 13.39 10.44
C LYS A 139 -8.06 13.63 11.15
N ILE A 140 -7.00 12.93 10.76
CA ILE A 140 -5.65 13.14 11.31
C ILE A 140 -5.22 14.61 11.18
N TYR A 141 -5.41 15.20 10.00
CA TYR A 141 -5.02 16.58 9.72
C TYR A 141 -5.74 17.59 10.62
N ASN A 142 -7.05 17.39 10.86
CA ASN A 142 -7.83 18.28 11.70
C ASN A 142 -7.52 18.10 13.20
N ASP A 143 -7.38 16.85 13.64
CA ASP A 143 -7.19 16.51 15.06
C ASP A 143 -5.74 16.80 15.52
N ASN A 144 -4.76 16.82 14.60
CA ASN A 144 -3.32 16.82 14.94
C ASN A 144 -2.52 17.97 14.29
N LYS A 145 -3.11 19.15 14.11
CA LYS A 145 -2.49 20.31 13.43
C LYS A 145 -1.08 20.68 13.95
N ASN A 146 -0.81 20.44 15.23
CA ASN A 146 0.46 20.80 15.86
C ASN A 146 1.59 19.80 15.55
N ILE A 147 1.24 18.56 15.18
CA ILE A 147 2.19 17.46 14.94
C ILE A 147 2.41 17.25 13.44
N ILE A 148 1.35 17.46 12.64
CA ILE A 148 1.40 17.23 11.20
C ILE A 148 2.01 18.43 10.46
N LYS A 149 3.04 18.16 9.66
CA LYS A 149 3.57 19.12 8.71
C LYS A 149 3.01 18.83 7.33
N THR A 150 2.36 19.81 6.73
CA THR A 150 1.80 19.71 5.37
C THR A 150 2.59 20.56 4.40
N SER A 151 2.74 20.08 3.16
CA SER A 151 3.34 20.87 2.08
C SER A 151 2.71 20.54 0.74
N TYR A 152 2.68 21.54 -0.15
CA TYR A 152 2.19 21.38 -1.52
C TYR A 152 3.35 21.03 -2.45
N LEU A 153 3.32 19.82 -3.01
CA LEU A 153 4.30 19.34 -3.98
C LEU A 153 3.78 19.60 -5.40
N ILE A 154 4.34 20.63 -6.03
CA ILE A 154 3.97 21.08 -7.38
C ILE A 154 4.53 20.08 -8.40
N GLY A 155 3.64 19.37 -9.09
CA GLY A 155 3.95 18.49 -10.20
C GLY A 155 4.33 19.25 -11.47
N PRO A 156 4.97 18.60 -12.45
CA PRO A 156 5.30 19.25 -13.71
C PRO A 156 4.06 19.50 -14.55
N ASP A 157 4.13 20.44 -15.49
CA ASP A 157 3.09 20.60 -16.49
C ASP A 157 3.08 19.41 -17.46
N LYS A 158 1.90 18.85 -17.71
CA LYS A 158 1.72 17.84 -18.75
C LYS A 158 1.68 18.53 -20.10
N LYS A 159 2.68 18.27 -20.92
CA LYS A 159 2.77 18.75 -22.30
C LYS A 159 2.52 17.60 -23.27
N LYS A 160 1.73 17.83 -24.32
CA LYS A 160 1.76 17.02 -25.53
C LYS A 160 2.68 17.71 -26.52
N ILE A 161 3.66 16.95 -27.02
CA ILE A 161 4.65 17.45 -27.96
C ILE A 161 4.51 16.63 -29.24
N TRP A 162 4.35 17.30 -30.37
CA TRP A 162 4.39 16.69 -31.70
C TRP A 162 5.68 17.12 -32.37
N LEU A 163 6.57 16.17 -32.56
CA LEU A 163 7.85 16.41 -33.25
C LEU A 163 7.59 16.71 -34.72
N CYS A 164 8.26 17.73 -35.26
CA CYS A 164 8.39 17.89 -36.72
C CYS A 164 9.25 16.76 -37.30
N GLU A 165 9.22 16.59 -38.63
CA GLU A 165 10.00 15.54 -39.30
C GLU A 165 11.50 15.67 -39.02
N ASP A 166 12.06 16.89 -39.05
CA ASP A 166 13.47 17.13 -38.69
C ASP A 166 13.85 16.54 -37.32
N CYS A 167 13.00 16.71 -36.30
CA CYS A 167 13.25 16.20 -34.95
C CYS A 167 13.04 14.68 -34.85
N LYS A 168 12.12 14.10 -35.64
CA LYS A 168 11.96 12.64 -35.70
C LYS A 168 13.18 11.99 -36.31
N ASP A 169 13.72 12.57 -37.38
CA ASP A 169 14.91 12.05 -38.04
C ASP A 169 16.16 12.21 -37.17
N ASN A 170 16.32 13.34 -36.48
CA ASN A 170 17.39 13.50 -35.48
C ASN A 170 17.30 12.47 -34.35
N ALA A 171 16.10 12.17 -33.87
CA ALA A 171 15.90 11.15 -32.85
C ALA A 171 16.28 9.75 -33.34
N ARG A 172 15.92 9.40 -34.58
CA ARG A 172 16.30 8.14 -35.25
C ARG A 172 17.81 8.02 -35.41
N THR A 173 18.46 9.08 -35.93
CA THR A 173 19.92 9.14 -36.12
C THR A 173 20.66 8.99 -34.79
N ALA A 174 20.15 9.60 -33.73
CA ALA A 174 20.72 9.47 -32.38
C ALA A 174 20.38 8.13 -31.69
N ASN A 175 19.59 7.26 -32.32
CA ASN A 175 19.06 6.02 -31.76
C ASN A 175 18.33 6.22 -30.41
N ILE A 176 17.58 7.32 -30.30
CA ILE A 176 16.77 7.68 -29.12
C ILE A 176 15.30 7.57 -29.49
N THR A 177 14.49 6.93 -28.64
CA THR A 177 13.04 6.90 -28.83
C THR A 177 12.45 8.31 -28.75
N TYR A 178 11.39 8.60 -29.53
CA TYR A 178 10.76 9.93 -29.51
C TYR A 178 10.35 10.38 -28.11
N THR A 179 9.86 9.46 -27.27
CA THR A 179 9.53 9.72 -25.87
C THR A 179 10.74 10.22 -25.07
N LYS A 180 11.89 9.56 -25.21
CA LYS A 180 13.11 9.93 -24.51
C LYS A 180 13.73 11.21 -25.08
N TYR A 181 13.57 11.43 -26.39
CA TYR A 181 13.97 12.67 -27.06
C TYR A 181 13.18 13.87 -26.54
N MET A 182 11.85 13.72 -26.39
CA MET A 182 10.96 14.73 -25.80
C MET A 182 11.26 14.99 -24.31
N GLN A 183 11.53 13.94 -23.53
CA GLN A 183 11.89 14.06 -22.11
C GLN A 183 13.20 14.82 -21.87
N LYS A 184 14.13 14.79 -22.84
CA LYS A 184 15.40 15.54 -22.79
C LYS A 184 15.28 16.96 -23.34
N GLU A 185 14.07 17.39 -23.69
CA GLU A 185 13.80 18.72 -24.26
C GLU A 185 14.61 19.04 -25.54
N LEU A 186 14.92 18.01 -26.35
CA LEU A 186 15.72 18.16 -27.59
C LEU A 186 14.89 18.59 -28.82
N TYR A 187 13.63 18.95 -28.63
CA TYR A 187 12.72 19.37 -29.69
C TYR A 187 12.93 20.84 -30.07
N CYS A 188 12.72 21.18 -31.34
CA CYS A 188 12.90 22.55 -31.83
C CYS A 188 11.60 23.37 -31.78
N THR A 189 11.69 24.66 -32.12
CA THR A 189 10.55 25.60 -32.18
C THR A 189 9.49 25.26 -33.23
N LYS A 190 9.81 24.45 -34.25
CA LYS A 190 8.82 23.93 -35.22
C LYS A 190 7.96 22.81 -34.64
N CYS A 191 8.36 22.20 -33.53
CA CYS A 191 7.57 21.18 -32.87
C CYS A 191 6.36 21.83 -32.19
N PHE A 192 5.18 21.24 -32.36
CA PHE A 192 3.97 21.76 -31.74
C PHE A 192 3.92 21.30 -30.27
N ILE A 193 3.78 22.24 -29.34
CA ILE A 193 3.74 21.98 -27.90
C ILE A 193 2.40 22.48 -27.38
N GLN A 194 1.58 21.58 -26.87
CA GLN A 194 0.34 21.92 -26.20
C GLN A 194 0.50 21.63 -24.70
N ALA A 195 0.37 22.66 -23.86
CA ALA A 195 0.17 22.47 -22.44
C ALA A 195 -1.24 21.87 -22.24
N VAL A 196 -1.31 20.64 -21.77
CA VAL A 196 -2.56 19.90 -21.57
C VAL A 196 -3.10 20.11 -20.17
N GLU A 197 -2.22 20.08 -19.17
CA GLU A 197 -2.62 20.19 -17.77
C GLU A 197 -1.47 20.83 -16.99
N LYS A 198 -1.77 21.94 -16.30
CA LYS A 198 -0.80 22.57 -15.40
C LYS A 198 -0.67 21.74 -14.13
N GLU A 199 0.53 21.70 -13.57
CA GLU A 199 0.79 21.08 -12.27
C GLU A 199 0.31 19.61 -12.20
N TYR A 200 0.51 18.86 -13.28
CA TYR A 200 0.04 17.49 -13.44
C TYR A 200 0.61 16.57 -12.35
N TYR A 201 -0.27 15.77 -11.76
CA TYR A 201 0.04 14.95 -10.59
C TYR A 201 0.62 15.73 -9.39
N SER A 202 0.20 16.96 -9.15
CA SER A 202 0.56 17.61 -7.88
C SER A 202 -0.03 16.87 -6.68
N LEU A 203 0.72 16.87 -5.59
CA LEU A 203 0.40 16.13 -4.37
C LEU A 203 0.41 17.06 -3.17
N ILE A 204 -0.41 16.75 -2.17
CA ILE A 204 -0.27 17.26 -0.82
C ILE A 204 0.47 16.21 -0.01
N GLU A 205 1.60 16.60 0.57
CA GLU A 205 2.41 15.78 1.46
C GLU A 205 2.03 16.05 2.91
N PHE A 206 1.82 14.97 3.66
CA PHE A 206 1.50 14.95 5.08
C PHE A 206 2.64 14.22 5.80
N VAL A 207 3.40 14.94 6.62
CA VAL A 207 4.50 14.40 7.42
C VAL A 207 4.10 14.39 8.89
N ILE A 208 3.98 13.20 9.47
CA ILE A 208 3.78 13.00 10.91
C ILE A 208 5.10 12.52 11.48
N GLN A 209 5.63 13.24 12.46
CA GLN A 209 6.86 12.86 13.15
C GLN A 209 6.66 12.94 14.67
N ILE A 210 6.84 11.82 15.35
CA ILE A 210 6.82 11.71 16.80
C ILE A 210 8.09 10.96 17.22
N ASP A 211 8.96 11.63 17.97
CA ASP A 211 10.27 11.12 18.36
C ASP A 211 11.05 10.56 17.14
N LYS A 212 11.37 9.27 17.14
CA LYS A 212 12.10 8.56 16.07
C LYS A 212 11.22 8.01 14.95
N TYR A 213 9.90 8.13 15.07
CA TYR A 213 8.95 7.62 14.09
C TYR A 213 8.53 8.72 13.13
N LYS A 214 8.61 8.42 11.83
CA LYS A 214 8.23 9.34 10.76
C LYS A 214 7.37 8.64 9.71
N TYR A 215 6.17 9.16 9.52
CA TYR A 215 5.24 8.73 8.49
C TYR A 215 5.05 9.85 7.46
N VAL A 216 5.09 9.47 6.18
CA VAL A 216 4.86 10.40 5.07
C VAL A 216 3.76 9.83 4.20
N PHE A 217 2.70 10.61 4.01
CA PHE A 217 1.58 10.26 3.15
C PHE A 217 1.36 11.31 2.09
N HIS A 218 0.83 10.88 0.95
CA HIS A 218 0.48 11.78 -0.15
C HIS A 218 -0.97 11.60 -0.58
N LEU A 219 -1.61 12.70 -0.95
CA LEU A 219 -2.88 12.72 -1.66
C LEU A 219 -2.77 13.58 -2.93
N PRO A 220 -3.46 13.22 -4.03
CA PRO A 220 -3.60 14.11 -5.17
C PRO A 220 -4.21 15.45 -4.78
N LYS A 221 -3.73 16.55 -5.39
CA LYS A 221 -4.28 17.90 -5.23
C LYS A 221 -5.81 17.91 -5.31
N SER A 222 -6.37 17.29 -6.35
CA SER A 222 -7.82 17.17 -6.60
C SER A 222 -8.62 16.51 -5.47
N SER A 223 -7.96 15.67 -4.67
CA SER A 223 -8.56 14.95 -3.55
C SER A 223 -8.45 15.74 -2.23
N ALA A 224 -7.31 16.38 -2.00
CA ALA A 224 -7.01 17.09 -0.75
C ALA A 224 -7.55 18.53 -0.73
N GLN A 225 -7.65 19.21 -1.88
CA GLN A 225 -8.16 20.59 -1.99
C GLN A 225 -9.60 20.77 -1.48
N LYS A 226 -10.32 19.67 -1.24
CA LYS A 226 -11.67 19.67 -0.71
C LYS A 226 -11.74 20.02 0.79
N TRP A 227 -10.62 19.88 1.50
CA TRP A 227 -10.55 20.07 2.96
C TRP A 227 -9.21 20.62 3.45
N VAL A 228 -8.25 20.86 2.55
CA VAL A 228 -6.99 21.57 2.83
C VAL A 228 -6.99 22.88 2.06
N ALA A 229 -6.71 23.99 2.73
CA ALA A 229 -6.39 25.27 2.09
C ALA A 229 -4.97 25.17 1.49
N ILE A 230 -4.88 24.81 0.21
CA ILE A 230 -3.60 24.52 -0.46
C ILE A 230 -2.79 25.81 -0.65
N GLU A 231 -3.48 26.94 -0.78
CA GLU A 231 -2.92 28.27 -0.99
C GLU A 231 -2.00 28.68 0.17
N ASP A 232 -2.31 28.22 1.39
CA ASP A 232 -1.58 28.54 2.62
C ASP A 232 -0.40 27.60 2.88
N LEU A 233 -0.24 26.53 2.08
CA LEU A 233 0.79 25.54 2.32
C LEU A 233 2.15 25.95 1.75
N PRO A 234 3.26 25.61 2.44
CA PRO A 234 4.60 25.70 1.87
C PRO A 234 4.69 24.92 0.56
N LYS A 235 5.13 25.61 -0.51
CA LYS A 235 5.24 25.05 -1.85
C LYS A 235 6.63 24.49 -2.09
N LYS A 236 6.70 23.29 -2.67
CA LYS A 236 7.95 22.63 -3.08
C LYS A 236 7.78 22.05 -4.48
N ASN A 237 8.83 22.13 -5.29
CA ASN A 237 8.84 21.44 -6.58
C ASN A 237 8.89 19.93 -6.35
N ARG A 238 8.00 19.19 -7.00
CA ARG A 238 7.99 17.74 -6.95
C ARG A 238 9.08 17.20 -7.86
N ASN A 239 10.07 16.53 -7.27
CA ASN A 239 11.01 15.75 -8.06
C ASN A 239 10.29 14.54 -8.69
N MET A 240 10.37 14.39 -10.01
CA MET A 240 9.76 13.29 -10.77
C MET A 240 10.63 12.02 -10.83
N GLY A 241 11.57 11.85 -9.89
CA GLY A 241 12.42 10.65 -9.81
C GLY A 241 11.61 9.38 -9.54
N ARG A 242 12.27 8.22 -9.45
CA ARG A 242 11.63 6.96 -9.01
C ARG A 242 11.18 7.07 -7.55
N TYR A 243 10.07 7.75 -7.30
CA TYR A 243 9.33 7.70 -6.05
C TYR A 243 8.59 6.36 -6.01
N SER A 244 9.24 5.34 -5.47
CA SER A 244 8.48 4.36 -4.70
C SER A 244 8.09 5.07 -3.40
N ASP A 245 6.80 5.20 -3.09
CA ASP A 245 6.38 5.48 -1.71
C ASP A 245 7.07 4.43 -0.83
N ARG A 246 8.12 4.85 -0.12
CA ARG A 246 8.87 4.02 0.80
C ARG A 246 8.49 4.48 2.19
N MET A 247 7.88 3.62 2.97
CA MET A 247 7.99 3.77 4.41
C MET A 247 9.40 3.37 4.81
N TYR A 248 10.05 4.27 5.51
CA TYR A 248 11.32 4.04 6.14
C TYR A 248 11.03 3.73 7.60
N TYR A 249 11.26 2.50 8.01
CA TYR A 249 11.16 2.11 9.40
C TYR A 249 12.58 1.86 9.91
N TYR A 250 13.07 2.71 10.82
CA TYR A 250 14.50 2.82 11.17
C TYR A 250 15.43 2.98 9.95
N GLY A 251 14.98 3.71 8.90
CA GLY A 251 15.80 3.99 7.72
C GLY A 251 15.84 2.90 6.63
N ARG A 252 15.10 1.77 6.76
CA ARG A 252 15.01 0.73 5.71
C ARG A 252 13.66 0.67 5.01
N SER A 253 13.67 0.30 3.72
CA SER A 253 12.46 -0.01 2.94
C SER A 253 11.88 -1.38 3.31
N ILE A 254 10.57 -1.49 3.20
CA ILE A 254 9.79 -2.69 3.56
C ILE A 254 9.73 -3.69 2.40
N SER A 255 9.63 -4.98 2.73
CA SER A 255 9.61 -6.15 1.83
C SER A 255 8.19 -6.61 1.47
N ARG A 256 8.05 -7.38 0.39
CA ARG A 256 6.76 -7.95 -0.06
C ARG A 256 6.09 -8.89 0.95
N VAL A 257 6.85 -9.46 1.89
CA VAL A 257 6.30 -10.29 2.96
C VAL A 257 5.65 -9.39 4.01
N GLU A 258 6.33 -8.30 4.38
CA GLU A 258 5.84 -7.28 5.31
C GLU A 258 4.58 -6.54 4.83
N GLU A 259 4.37 -6.51 3.53
CA GLU A 259 3.16 -5.97 2.91
C GLU A 259 1.92 -6.88 3.06
N LYS A 260 2.12 -8.19 3.28
CA LYS A 260 1.04 -9.21 3.32
C LYS A 260 0.72 -9.75 4.71
N VAL A 261 1.43 -9.26 5.72
CA VAL A 261 1.39 -9.82 7.07
C VAL A 261 0.09 -9.49 7.80
N PHE A 262 -0.52 -8.33 7.54
CA PHE A 262 -1.79 -7.95 8.16
C PHE A 262 -2.95 -8.08 7.18
N PRO A 263 -4.04 -8.78 7.54
CA PRO A 263 -5.25 -8.82 6.75
C PRO A 263 -5.77 -7.42 6.40
N VAL A 264 -6.08 -7.20 5.11
CA VAL A 264 -6.70 -5.94 4.65
C VAL A 264 -7.98 -5.64 5.42
N LYS A 265 -8.74 -6.66 5.80
CA LYS A 265 -9.98 -6.52 6.58
C LYS A 265 -9.70 -5.92 7.96
N MET A 266 -8.71 -6.44 8.68
CA MET A 266 -8.27 -5.91 9.97
C MET A 266 -7.83 -4.44 9.86
N ILE A 267 -7.08 -4.10 8.81
CA ILE A 267 -6.65 -2.71 8.56
C ILE A 267 -7.85 -1.79 8.34
N ILE A 268 -8.83 -2.24 7.54
CA ILE A 268 -10.04 -1.46 7.25
C ILE A 268 -10.87 -1.26 8.52
N GLU A 269 -11.03 -2.30 9.35
CA GLU A 269 -11.75 -2.24 10.62
C GLU A 269 -11.12 -1.19 11.56
N GLU A 270 -9.83 -1.32 11.86
CA GLU A 270 -9.12 -0.39 12.77
C GLU A 270 -9.16 1.07 12.29
N LEU A 271 -9.10 1.30 10.98
CA LEU A 271 -9.19 2.64 10.40
C LEU A 271 -10.62 3.20 10.41
N ASN A 272 -11.65 2.36 10.31
CA ASN A 272 -13.04 2.81 10.44
C ASN A 272 -13.38 3.09 11.90
N ASP A 273 -12.92 2.27 12.84
CA ASP A 273 -13.10 2.51 14.27
C ASP A 273 -12.54 3.89 14.65
N TYR A 274 -11.32 4.21 14.19
CA TYR A 274 -10.75 5.55 14.37
C TYR A 274 -11.60 6.67 13.77
N LEU A 275 -12.33 6.44 12.67
CA LEU A 275 -13.19 7.46 12.07
C LEU A 275 -14.49 7.67 12.85
N ASN A 276 -14.91 6.70 13.65
CA ASN A 276 -16.15 6.71 14.43
C ASN A 276 -15.93 7.16 15.88
N ASP A 277 -14.68 7.19 16.35
CA ASP A 277 -14.24 7.83 17.60
C ASP A 277 -14.26 9.37 17.50
#